data_AF-A0A9P7G741-F1
#
_entry.id   AF-A0A9P7G741-F1
#
_cell.length_a   1.000
_cell.length_b   1.000
_cell.length_c   1.000
_cell.angle_alpha   90.00
_cell.angle_beta   90.00
_cell.angle_gamma   90.00
#
_symmetry.space_group_name_H-M   'P 1'
#
loop_
_entity.id
_entity.type
_entity.pdbx_description
1 polymer ?
#
loop_
_entity_poly.entity_id
_entity_poly.type
_entity_poly.pdbx_seq_one_letter_code
_entity_poly.pdbx_strand_id
1 'polypeptide(L)'
;MKHTRCAKASCNLEKVSDAFDLVKQGLASLIAGGALEGNPTPEVKDEILRRMRVFYFNRVTGNNISMEEAREYELSLTGTHQDASSAQSSTEPKDSADETRVLTFAELQELIEWGRVDQIPNNKVIPERLNDAPPSESIAAARKKPWELAAESTVN
;
A
#
# COMPACT_ATOMS: atom_id res chain seq x y z
N MET A 1 31.07 6.19 37.31
CA MET A 1 31.34 6.94 36.06
C MET A 1 30.86 6.11 34.87
N LYS A 2 30.05 6.74 34.02
CA LYS A 2 29.84 6.46 32.58
C LYS A 2 29.17 5.13 32.20
N HIS A 3 27.85 5.24 32.01
CA HIS A 3 27.04 4.34 31.19
C HIS A 3 27.50 4.37 29.72
N THR A 4 27.61 3.19 29.10
CA THR A 4 27.57 3.05 27.64
C THR A 4 26.54 1.98 27.28
N ARG A 5 25.31 2.41 27.06
CA ARG A 5 24.31 1.67 26.29
C ARG A 5 23.94 2.52 25.09
N CYS A 6 24.58 2.28 23.95
CA CYS A 6 24.09 2.72 22.65
C CYS A 6 24.66 1.77 21.58
N ALA A 7 23.93 0.70 21.26
CA ALA A 7 24.34 -0.24 20.20
C ALA A 7 23.14 -1.03 19.61
N LYS A 8 21.94 -0.45 19.59
CA LYS A 8 20.77 -1.11 18.98
C LYS A 8 20.26 -0.39 17.71
N ALA A 9 20.55 0.91 17.56
CA ALA A 9 20.11 1.69 16.40
C ALA A 9 21.04 1.53 15.18
N SER A 10 22.36 1.36 15.38
CA SER A 10 23.32 1.27 14.27
C SER A 10 23.24 -0.03 13.46
N CYS A 11 22.84 -1.16 14.07
CA CYS A 11 22.78 -2.45 13.37
C CYS A 11 21.62 -2.57 12.37
N ASN A 12 20.62 -1.68 12.41
CA ASN A 12 19.49 -1.72 11.47
C ASN A 12 19.79 -0.96 10.17
N LEU A 13 20.72 -0.01 10.18
CA LEU A 13 21.05 0.78 8.99
C LEU A 13 22.06 0.05 8.08
N GLU A 14 23.01 -0.70 8.65
CA GLU A 14 23.93 -1.57 7.90
C GLU A 14 23.19 -2.71 7.16
N LYS A 15 22.20 -3.35 7.81
CA LYS A 15 21.43 -4.45 7.20
C LYS A 15 20.66 -4.05 5.94
N VAL A 16 20.23 -2.80 5.83
CA VAL A 16 19.51 -2.31 4.65
C VAL A 16 20.48 -2.02 3.49
N SER A 17 21.72 -1.59 3.78
CA SER A 17 22.76 -1.38 2.77
C SER A 17 23.21 -2.69 2.12
N ASP A 18 23.47 -3.72 2.94
CA ASP A 18 23.90 -5.03 2.45
C ASP A 18 22.83 -5.70 1.58
N ALA A 19 21.55 -5.50 1.93
CA ALA A 19 20.43 -5.99 1.15
C ALA A 19 20.36 -5.31 -0.24
N PHE A 20 20.63 -4.00 -0.30
CA PHE A 20 20.63 -3.25 -1.55
C PHE A 20 21.78 -3.65 -2.48
N ASP A 21 22.98 -3.86 -1.95
CA ASP A 21 24.14 -4.26 -2.76
C ASP A 21 24.01 -5.68 -3.32
N LEU A 22 23.41 -6.62 -2.57
CA LEU A 22 23.08 -7.94 -3.12
C LEU A 22 22.03 -7.87 -4.25
N VAL A 23 21.06 -6.96 -4.11
CA VAL A 23 20.05 -6.74 -5.16
C VAL A 23 20.72 -6.18 -6.42
N LYS A 24 21.64 -5.21 -6.29
CA LYS A 24 22.42 -4.70 -7.42
C LYS A 24 23.24 -5.80 -8.08
N GLN A 25 23.86 -6.68 -7.31
CA GLN A 25 24.65 -7.78 -7.85
C GLN A 25 23.78 -8.80 -8.61
N GLY A 26 22.61 -9.14 -8.06
CA GLY A 26 21.63 -10.00 -8.73
C GLY A 26 21.11 -9.39 -10.04
N LEU A 27 20.80 -8.09 -10.03
CA LEU A 27 20.40 -7.34 -11.22
C LEU A 27 21.51 -7.27 -12.26
N ALA A 28 22.75 -7.02 -11.82
CA ALA A 28 23.92 -7.00 -12.69
C ALA A 28 24.16 -8.36 -13.36
N SER A 29 23.96 -9.47 -12.66
CA SER A 29 24.04 -10.81 -13.26
C SER A 29 22.95 -11.06 -14.31
N LEU A 30 21.77 -10.49 -14.13
CA LEU A 30 20.64 -10.64 -15.05
C LEU A 30 20.83 -9.80 -16.33
N ILE A 31 21.49 -8.65 -16.19
CA ILE A 31 21.90 -7.77 -17.31
C ILE A 31 23.12 -8.36 -18.04
N ALA A 32 24.12 -8.85 -17.29
CA ALA A 32 25.34 -9.47 -17.83
C ALA A 32 25.07 -10.80 -18.55
N GLY A 33 23.94 -11.46 -18.27
CA GLY A 33 23.46 -12.63 -19.01
C GLY A 33 23.06 -12.36 -20.46
N GLY A 34 23.36 -11.18 -21.02
CA GLY A 34 23.15 -10.84 -22.43
C GLY A 34 21.70 -10.55 -22.80
N ALA A 35 20.79 -10.43 -21.83
CA ALA A 35 19.37 -10.25 -22.10
C ALA A 35 19.04 -8.91 -22.81
N LEU A 36 19.90 -7.88 -22.64
CA LEU A 36 19.78 -6.59 -23.30
C LEU A 36 20.72 -6.37 -24.50
N GLU A 37 21.62 -7.32 -24.76
CA GLU A 37 22.64 -7.19 -25.81
C GLU A 37 22.06 -7.65 -27.16
N GLY A 38 21.61 -6.69 -27.97
CA GLY A 38 21.12 -6.94 -29.33
C GLY A 38 19.66 -6.55 -29.53
N ASN A 39 19.38 -5.24 -29.49
CA ASN A 39 18.09 -4.63 -29.85
C ASN A 39 16.87 -5.53 -29.53
N PRO A 40 16.65 -5.89 -28.25
CA PRO A 40 15.59 -6.82 -27.90
C PRO A 40 14.24 -6.25 -28.35
N THR A 41 13.40 -7.12 -28.90
CA THR A 41 12.03 -6.75 -29.23
C THR A 41 11.33 -6.24 -27.96
N PRO A 42 10.34 -5.35 -28.08
CA PRO A 42 9.69 -4.77 -26.90
C PRO A 42 9.17 -5.84 -25.92
N GLU A 43 8.72 -6.98 -26.43
CA GLU A 43 8.24 -8.11 -25.62
C GLU A 43 9.35 -8.74 -24.76
N VAL A 44 10.57 -8.83 -25.29
CA VAL A 44 11.73 -9.35 -24.55
C VAL A 44 12.16 -8.36 -23.47
N LYS A 45 12.10 -7.05 -23.77
CA LYS A 45 12.38 -5.99 -22.78
C LYS A 45 11.39 -6.06 -21.62
N ASP A 46 10.11 -6.23 -21.92
CA ASP A 46 9.06 -6.31 -20.91
C ASP A 46 9.22 -7.56 -20.02
N GLU A 47 9.58 -8.70 -20.60
CA GLU A 47 9.87 -9.92 -19.85
C GLU A 47 11.09 -9.75 -18.92
N ILE A 48 12.14 -9.04 -19.35
CA ILE A 48 13.31 -8.75 -18.51
C ILE A 48 12.93 -7.82 -17.36
N LEU A 49 12.18 -6.76 -17.64
CA LEU A 49 11.71 -5.82 -16.60
C LEU A 49 10.81 -6.52 -15.58
N ARG A 50 9.94 -7.43 -16.04
CA ARG A 50 9.09 -8.24 -15.16
C ARG A 50 9.94 -9.11 -14.22
N ARG A 51 10.95 -9.81 -14.75
CA ARG A 51 11.88 -10.60 -13.91
C ARG A 51 12.57 -9.75 -12.86
N MET A 52 13.00 -8.54 -13.23
CA MET A 52 13.64 -7.61 -12.29
C MET A 52 12.68 -7.15 -11.19
N ARG A 53 11.44 -6.79 -11.54
CA ARG A 53 10.40 -6.37 -10.58
C ARG A 53 10.03 -7.49 -9.62
N VAL A 54 9.78 -8.69 -10.13
CA VAL A 54 9.43 -9.87 -9.32
C VAL A 54 10.57 -10.23 -8.37
N PHE A 55 11.82 -10.23 -8.86
CA PHE A 55 12.99 -10.50 -8.03
C PHE A 55 13.12 -9.50 -6.87
N TYR A 56 12.97 -8.20 -7.17
CA TYR A 56 13.03 -7.15 -6.16
C TYR A 56 11.90 -7.31 -5.13
N PHE A 57 10.66 -7.49 -5.59
CA PHE A 57 9.50 -7.62 -4.71
C PHE A 57 9.62 -8.83 -3.79
N ASN A 58 9.97 -10.00 -4.34
CA ASN A 58 10.11 -11.23 -3.57
C ASN A 58 11.20 -11.09 -2.49
N ARG A 59 12.26 -10.35 -2.81
CA ARG A 59 13.38 -10.14 -1.90
C ARG A 59 13.10 -9.11 -0.80
N VAL A 60 12.33 -8.06 -1.10
CA VAL A 60 11.99 -7.00 -0.13
C VAL A 60 10.85 -7.42 0.78
N THR A 61 9.80 -8.01 0.22
CA THR A 61 8.58 -8.36 0.96
C THR A 61 8.69 -9.73 1.63
N GLY A 62 9.59 -10.60 1.15
CA GLY A 62 9.69 -12.00 1.59
C GLY A 62 8.57 -12.91 1.06
N ASN A 63 7.72 -12.38 0.17
CA ASN A 63 6.68 -13.12 -0.53
C ASN A 63 7.28 -13.84 -1.76
N ASN A 64 6.58 -14.83 -2.30
CA ASN A 64 7.01 -15.55 -3.50
C ASN A 64 5.95 -15.42 -4.60
N ILE A 65 6.03 -14.33 -5.37
CA ILE A 65 5.23 -14.16 -6.58
C ILE A 65 5.91 -14.91 -7.71
N SER A 66 5.12 -15.69 -8.46
CA SER A 66 5.60 -16.41 -9.64
C SER A 66 5.67 -15.49 -10.87
N MET A 67 6.52 -15.85 -11.84
CA MET A 67 6.61 -15.13 -13.11
C MET A 67 5.30 -15.13 -13.90
N GLU A 68 4.51 -16.20 -13.77
CA GLU A 68 3.21 -16.33 -14.44
C GLU A 68 2.18 -15.40 -13.80
N GLU A 69 2.10 -15.39 -12.46
CA GLU A 69 1.19 -14.52 -11.71
C GLU A 69 1.50 -13.03 -11.96
N ALA A 70 2.79 -12.66 -12.04
CA ALA A 70 3.18 -11.30 -12.41
C ALA A 70 2.81 -10.94 -13.85
N ARG A 71 2.85 -11.91 -14.79
CA ARG A 71 2.44 -11.71 -16.17
C ARG A 71 0.92 -11.54 -16.26
N GLU A 72 0.17 -12.37 -15.57
CA GLU A 72 -1.28 -12.29 -15.47
C GLU A 72 -1.73 -10.97 -14.84
N TYR A 73 -1.02 -10.47 -13.83
CA TYR A 73 -1.29 -9.16 -13.23
C TYR A 73 -0.97 -8.00 -14.18
N GLU A 74 0.09 -8.08 -14.98
CA GLU A 74 0.38 -7.03 -15.97
C GLU A 74 -0.58 -7.08 -17.16
N LEU A 75 -1.02 -8.28 -17.58
CA LEU A 75 -2.06 -8.49 -18.58
C LEU A 75 -3.44 -8.05 -18.08
N SER A 76 -3.73 -8.29 -16.80
CA SER A 76 -4.89 -7.68 -16.17
C SER A 76 -4.69 -6.18 -16.26
N LEU A 77 -3.64 -5.56 -15.72
CA LEU A 77 -3.41 -4.10 -15.81
C LEU A 77 -3.51 -3.49 -17.23
N THR A 78 -3.05 -4.19 -18.27
CA THR A 78 -3.15 -3.70 -19.67
C THR A 78 -4.50 -3.97 -20.31
N GLY A 79 -5.20 -5.05 -19.92
CA GLY A 79 -6.65 -5.21 -20.15
C GLY A 79 -7.50 -4.28 -19.25
N THR A 80 -6.89 -3.81 -18.16
CA THR A 80 -7.42 -3.08 -17.02
C THR A 80 -6.89 -1.64 -16.98
N HIS A 81 -6.64 -1.08 -18.17
CA HIS A 81 -7.13 0.27 -18.42
C HIS A 81 -8.67 0.29 -18.61
N GLN A 82 -9.32 -0.88 -18.46
CA GLN A 82 -10.70 -1.06 -18.00
C GLN A 82 -10.73 -1.90 -16.70
N ASP A 83 -10.75 -1.23 -15.55
CA ASP A 83 -11.16 -1.75 -14.22
C ASP A 83 -10.39 -2.87 -13.50
N ALA A 84 -9.77 -2.49 -12.38
CA ALA A 84 -9.61 -3.24 -11.12
C ALA A 84 -8.27 -2.97 -10.39
N SER A 85 -8.31 -1.96 -9.52
CA SER A 85 -7.80 -2.17 -8.16
C SER A 85 -8.60 -3.31 -7.52
N SER A 86 -7.93 -4.32 -6.97
CA SER A 86 -8.56 -5.23 -6.02
C SER A 86 -7.62 -5.47 -4.85
N ALA A 87 -7.88 -4.69 -3.80
CA ALA A 87 -7.59 -5.05 -2.43
C ALA A 87 -8.94 -5.28 -1.72
N GLN A 88 -8.98 -6.33 -0.92
CA GLN A 88 -10.14 -6.94 -0.26
C GLN A 88 -10.99 -5.99 0.61
N SER A 89 -12.31 -6.26 0.66
CA SER A 89 -13.07 -6.75 1.85
C SER A 89 -14.45 -6.11 2.05
N SER A 90 -15.39 -7.01 2.40
CA SER A 90 -16.57 -6.82 3.26
C SER A 90 -17.86 -6.21 2.70
N THR A 91 -18.83 -7.13 2.49
CA THR A 91 -20.27 -7.07 2.82
C THR A 91 -20.89 -5.73 3.24
N GLU A 92 -21.81 -5.21 2.41
CA GLU A 92 -23.20 -4.83 2.77
C GLU A 92 -24.05 -4.62 1.48
N PRO A 93 -25.38 -4.91 1.48
CA PRO A 93 -26.20 -4.89 0.26
C PRO A 93 -27.12 -3.65 0.14
N LYS A 94 -27.43 -3.31 -1.14
CA LYS A 94 -28.42 -2.34 -1.68
C LYS A 94 -28.00 -0.87 -1.53
N ASP A 95 -27.93 -0.09 -2.61
CA ASP A 95 -29.03 0.17 -3.54
C ASP A 95 -28.54 0.70 -4.90
N SER A 96 -29.33 0.38 -5.93
CA SER A 96 -29.41 0.96 -7.29
C SER A 96 -28.13 1.11 -8.16
N ALA A 97 -27.92 0.10 -9.01
CA ALA A 97 -27.69 0.24 -10.45
C ALA A 97 -27.03 1.55 -10.96
N ASP A 98 -25.74 1.72 -10.71
CA ASP A 98 -24.85 2.32 -11.70
C ASP A 98 -23.54 1.52 -11.64
N GLU A 99 -23.39 0.65 -12.63
CA GLU A 99 -22.14 -0.06 -12.90
C GLU A 99 -21.02 0.97 -12.91
N THR A 100 -19.95 0.73 -12.14
CA THR A 100 -18.85 1.63 -11.82
C THR A 100 -18.27 2.33 -13.05
N ARG A 101 -18.94 3.37 -13.56
CA ARG A 101 -18.56 4.02 -14.80
C ARG A 101 -17.29 4.82 -14.54
N VAL A 102 -16.15 4.30 -14.97
CA VAL A 102 -14.89 5.03 -14.87
C VAL A 102 -14.91 6.16 -15.91
N LEU A 103 -15.15 7.38 -15.45
CA LEU A 103 -15.08 8.58 -16.30
C LEU A 103 -13.62 8.95 -16.54
N THR A 104 -13.31 9.44 -17.74
CA THR A 104 -11.97 9.99 -18.03
C THR A 104 -11.76 11.33 -17.31
N PHE A 105 -10.51 11.73 -17.09
CA PHE A 105 -10.21 13.00 -16.41
C PHE A 105 -10.79 14.23 -17.13
N ALA A 106 -10.79 14.21 -18.46
CA ALA A 106 -11.37 15.30 -19.27
C ALA A 106 -12.89 15.39 -19.08
N GLU A 107 -13.58 14.24 -19.10
CA GLU A 107 -15.02 14.17 -18.86
C GLU A 107 -15.38 14.63 -17.43
N LEU A 108 -14.56 14.25 -16.44
CA LEU A 108 -14.72 14.69 -15.06
C LEU A 108 -14.57 16.22 -14.92
N GLN A 109 -13.58 16.80 -15.61
CA GLN A 109 -13.38 18.25 -15.63
C GLN A 109 -14.59 18.96 -16.23
N GLU A 110 -15.11 18.49 -17.36
CA GLU A 110 -16.31 19.07 -17.98
C GLU A 110 -17.52 19.01 -17.05
N LEU A 111 -17.75 17.89 -16.37
CA LEU A 111 -18.85 17.76 -15.42
C LEU A 111 -18.74 18.73 -14.25
N ILE A 112 -17.53 18.99 -13.76
CA ILE A 112 -17.28 19.96 -12.68
C ILE A 112 -17.48 21.38 -13.18
N GLU A 113 -16.94 21.72 -14.36
CA GLU A 113 -17.08 23.05 -14.97
C GLU A 113 -18.55 23.41 -15.25
N TRP A 114 -19.34 22.41 -15.69
CA TRP A 114 -20.75 22.58 -16.02
C TRP A 114 -21.66 22.47 -14.78
N GLY A 115 -21.08 22.22 -13.60
CA GLY A 115 -21.80 22.09 -12.35
C GLY A 115 -22.66 20.83 -12.22
N ARG A 116 -22.47 19.83 -13.08
CA ARG A 116 -23.20 18.55 -13.05
C ARG A 116 -22.50 17.52 -12.15
N VAL A 117 -22.26 17.92 -10.91
CA VAL A 117 -21.56 17.09 -9.91
C VAL A 117 -22.37 15.87 -9.46
N ASP A 118 -23.69 15.87 -9.69
CA ASP A 118 -24.57 14.73 -9.39
C ASP A 118 -24.33 13.53 -10.31
N GLN A 119 -23.73 13.76 -11.49
CA GLN A 119 -23.40 12.71 -12.47
C GLN A 119 -22.03 12.08 -12.22
N ILE A 120 -21.28 12.58 -11.22
CA ILE A 120 -19.97 12.05 -10.87
C ILE A 120 -20.16 10.79 -10.01
N PRO A 121 -19.62 9.64 -10.44
CA PRO A 121 -19.70 8.40 -9.68
C PRO A 121 -19.12 8.58 -8.27
N ASN A 122 -19.77 7.96 -7.28
CA ASN A 122 -19.38 8.00 -5.87
C ASN A 122 -19.34 9.40 -5.24
N ASN A 123 -20.03 10.39 -5.80
CA ASN A 123 -20.13 11.70 -5.17
C ASN A 123 -21.09 11.65 -3.97
N LYS A 124 -20.53 11.62 -2.75
CA LYS A 124 -21.31 11.61 -1.52
C LYS A 124 -21.65 13.05 -1.12
N VAL A 125 -22.94 13.34 -0.96
CA VAL A 125 -23.38 14.61 -0.37
C VAL A 125 -22.96 14.64 1.09
N ILE A 126 -22.01 15.51 1.40
CA ILE A 126 -21.63 15.78 2.79
C ILE A 126 -22.61 16.84 3.32
N PRO A 127 -23.41 16.52 4.35
CA PRO A 127 -24.28 17.52 4.94
C PRO A 127 -23.46 18.63 5.60
N GLU A 128 -23.84 19.89 5.41
CA GLU A 128 -23.26 21.09 6.05
C GLU A 128 -23.53 21.18 7.58
N ARG A 129 -23.89 20.06 8.21
CA ARG A 129 -24.22 19.99 9.63
C ARG A 129 -23.06 19.35 10.38
N LEU A 130 -22.70 19.95 11.52
CA LEU A 130 -21.84 19.30 12.49
C LEU A 130 -22.57 18.07 13.03
N ASN A 131 -21.84 16.99 13.30
CA ASN A 131 -22.43 15.80 13.90
C ASN A 131 -23.08 16.16 15.25
N ASP A 132 -24.41 15.99 15.34
CA ASP A 132 -25.20 16.28 16.55
C ASP A 132 -25.01 15.22 17.66
N ALA A 133 -24.32 14.12 17.36
CA ALA A 133 -24.03 13.09 18.35
C ALA A 133 -23.10 13.63 19.44
N PRO A 134 -23.34 13.26 20.72
CA PRO A 134 -22.42 13.61 21.79
C PRO A 134 -21.04 13.00 21.51
N PRO A 135 -19.94 13.68 21.89
CA PRO A 135 -18.60 13.11 21.81
C PRO A 135 -18.55 11.74 22.48
N SER A 136 -17.74 10.84 21.95
CA SER A 136 -17.54 9.52 22.56
C SER A 136 -16.88 9.70 23.94
N GLU A 137 -17.53 9.18 24.98
CA GLU A 137 -16.95 9.08 26.32
C GLU A 137 -16.11 7.81 26.47
N SER A 138 -14.96 7.92 27.13
CA SER A 138 -14.11 6.76 27.41
C SER A 138 -14.74 5.87 28.47
N ILE A 139 -15.08 4.63 28.10
CA ILE A 139 -15.53 3.57 29.03
C ILE A 139 -14.35 2.90 29.75
N ALA A 140 -13.10 3.19 29.35
CA ALA A 140 -11.92 2.58 29.95
C ALA A 140 -11.75 3.01 31.42
N ALA A 141 -11.63 2.03 32.31
CA ALA A 141 -11.27 2.28 33.70
C ALA A 141 -9.90 2.97 33.78
N ALA A 142 -9.84 4.08 34.54
CA ALA A 142 -8.58 4.78 34.77
C ALA A 142 -7.58 3.84 35.43
N ARG A 143 -6.44 3.60 34.77
CA ARG A 143 -5.39 2.74 35.32
C ARG A 143 -4.82 3.42 36.56
N LYS A 144 -5.01 2.79 37.72
CA LYS A 144 -4.44 3.25 39.00
C LYS A 144 -2.95 3.50 38.82
N LYS A 145 -2.49 4.62 39.37
CA LYS A 145 -1.08 4.97 39.33
C LYS A 145 -0.33 4.11 40.35
N PRO A 146 0.94 3.75 40.10
CA PRO A 146 1.69 2.88 41.02
C PRO A 146 1.84 3.48 42.43
N TRP A 147 1.77 4.81 42.58
CA TRP A 147 1.78 5.47 43.89
C TRP A 147 0.45 5.36 44.65
N GLU A 148 -0.66 5.02 43.98
CA GLU A 148 -1.97 4.82 44.64
C GLU A 148 -2.09 3.43 45.28
N LEU A 149 -1.37 2.43 44.75
CA LEU A 149 -1.38 1.05 45.28
C LEU A 149 -0.61 0.92 46.61
N ALA A 150 0.39 1.77 46.81
CA ALA A 150 1.23 1.74 48.01
C ALA A 150 0.50 2.26 49.26
N ALA A 151 -0.52 3.11 49.10
CA ALA A 151 -1.29 3.65 50.23
C ALA A 151 -2.36 2.66 50.73
N GLU A 152 -2.88 1.80 49.84
CA GLU A 152 -4.00 0.88 50.12
C GLU A 152 -3.54 -0.41 50.84
N SER A 153 -2.23 -0.70 50.86
CA SER A 153 -1.65 -1.92 51.45
C SER A 153 -1.26 -1.80 52.93
N THR A 154 -1.49 -0.64 53.56
CA THR A 154 -1.10 -0.35 54.96
C THR A 154 -2.25 -0.38 55.98
N VAL A 155 -3.45 -0.81 55.59
CA VAL A 155 -4.59 -0.96 56.51
C VAL A 155 -5.03 -2.42 56.53
N ASN A 156 -4.37 -3.21 57.38
CA ASN A 156 -4.89 -4.43 58.02
C ASN A 156 -3.97 -4.86 59.16
#